data_AF-A0A7S2LMF0-F1
#
_entry.id   AF-A0A7S2LMF0-F1
#
_cell.length_a   1.000
_cell.length_b   1.000
_cell.length_c   1.000
_cell.angle_alpha   90.00
_cell.angle_beta   90.00
_cell.angle_gamma   90.00
#
_symmetry.space_group_name_H-M   'P 1'
#
loop_
_entity.id
_entity.type
_entity.pdbx_description
1 polymer ?
#
loop_
_entity_poly.entity_id
_entity_poly.type
_entity_poly.pdbx_seq_one_letter_code
_entity_poly.pdbx_strand_id
1 'polypeptide(L)'
;TLRFCDVSNNVIQQDAADLLENTPPKIKQFIASNNQFYGSLPASLDNLPKLRQFEMASNALSGILPDFTESFATLQELDVSNQKNDVGFTGPISDNVWRSLSLQILNLADNRLTGTVPSLVGNLAVLEVLDLSNNVLKGSLPSELGLLGGGASLKRLGLTNNALTGVIPYQIGQLQGASVLLKDNRFQNQNTSTIAPLNLCLEREVKEFDLADDTTLCPPERNALSNLYDSAKGAEWTNGSLWLDEYASYCDWKGVTCEDDMNHVVKVNLTNNGLSGRLSESIGNLTFMTELDL
;
A
#
# COMPACT_ATOMS: atom_id res chain seq x y z
N THR A 1 -0.04 -38.86 8.87
CA THR A 1 -0.92 -38.28 9.92
C THR A 1 -0.52 -36.87 10.29
N LEU A 2 0.72 -36.46 10.01
CA LEU A 2 1.22 -35.10 10.24
C LEU A 2 0.31 -34.03 9.63
N ARG A 3 0.04 -32.99 10.41
CA ARG A 3 -0.81 -31.83 10.04
C ARG A 3 -0.12 -30.49 10.28
N PHE A 4 0.86 -30.48 11.17
CA PHE A 4 1.59 -29.31 11.61
C PHE A 4 3.06 -29.68 11.56
N CYS A 5 3.84 -28.90 10.82
CA CYS A 5 5.27 -29.03 10.73
C CYS A 5 5.87 -27.65 10.99
N ASP A 6 6.63 -27.53 12.07
CA ASP A 6 7.40 -26.34 12.38
C ASP A 6 8.85 -26.77 12.61
N VAL A 7 9.71 -26.33 11.71
CA VAL A 7 11.17 -26.50 11.74
C VAL A 7 11.88 -25.15 11.69
N SER A 8 11.16 -24.07 11.99
CA SER A 8 11.69 -22.71 11.91
C SER A 8 12.86 -22.48 12.87
N ASN A 9 13.70 -21.50 12.56
CA ASN A 9 14.83 -21.07 13.41
C ASN A 9 15.85 -22.19 13.64
N ASN A 10 16.25 -22.85 12.56
CA ASN A 10 17.27 -23.89 12.56
C ASN A 10 18.36 -23.58 11.52
N VAL A 11 19.30 -24.52 11.36
CA VAL A 11 20.38 -24.45 10.36
C VAL A 11 20.21 -25.54 9.29
N ILE A 12 18.96 -25.93 9.00
CA ILE A 12 18.67 -26.99 8.03
C ILE A 12 19.05 -26.48 6.64
N GLN A 13 19.92 -27.23 5.97
CA GLN A 13 20.34 -26.98 4.61
C GLN A 13 19.85 -28.12 3.72
N GLN A 14 18.89 -27.82 2.86
CA GLN A 14 18.28 -28.78 1.94
C GLN A 14 17.67 -28.05 0.74
N ASP A 15 17.61 -28.73 -0.40
CA ASP A 15 16.82 -28.26 -1.53
C ASP A 15 15.32 -28.26 -1.18
N ALA A 16 14.65 -27.14 -1.46
CA ALA A 16 13.24 -26.96 -1.10
C ALA A 16 12.29 -27.81 -1.95
N ALA A 17 12.64 -28.16 -3.19
CA ALA A 17 11.82 -29.03 -4.02
C ALA A 17 11.76 -30.44 -3.44
N ASP A 18 12.91 -30.99 -3.05
CA ASP A 18 13.00 -32.32 -2.42
C ASP A 18 12.19 -32.40 -1.12
N LEU A 19 12.21 -31.31 -0.33
CA LEU A 19 11.43 -31.22 0.91
C LEU A 19 9.93 -31.25 0.64
N LEU A 20 9.46 -30.45 -0.33
CA LEU A 20 8.03 -30.29 -0.60
C LEU A 20 7.43 -31.47 -1.39
N GLU A 21 8.21 -32.16 -2.22
CA GLU A 21 7.77 -33.38 -2.90
C GLU A 21 7.47 -34.50 -1.90
N ASN A 22 8.23 -34.57 -0.81
CA ASN A 22 8.07 -35.58 0.25
C ASN A 22 7.17 -35.14 1.41
N THR A 23 6.56 -33.94 1.31
CA THR A 23 5.73 -33.38 2.38
C THR A 23 4.37 -34.09 2.44
N PRO A 24 3.93 -34.58 3.63
CA PRO A 24 2.67 -35.30 3.75
C PRO A 24 1.43 -34.48 3.32
N PRO A 25 0.51 -35.03 2.50
CA PRO A 25 -0.60 -34.27 1.87
C PRO A 25 -1.70 -33.81 2.85
N LYS A 26 -1.61 -34.21 4.13
CA LYS A 26 -2.55 -33.80 5.19
C LYS A 26 -2.05 -32.59 5.98
N ILE A 27 -0.89 -32.04 5.63
CA ILE A 27 -0.35 -30.83 6.25
C ILE A 27 -1.28 -29.65 6.05
N LYS A 28 -1.41 -28.87 7.13
CA LYS A 28 -2.18 -27.64 7.23
C LYS A 28 -1.28 -26.45 7.53
N GLN A 29 -0.24 -26.66 8.33
CA GLN A 29 0.74 -25.62 8.63
C GLN A 29 2.12 -26.18 8.33
N PHE A 30 2.86 -25.46 7.51
CA PHE A 30 4.24 -25.74 7.16
C PHE A 30 5.06 -24.48 7.43
N ILE A 31 5.84 -24.51 8.49
CA ILE A 31 6.61 -23.37 8.99
C ILE A 31 8.09 -23.79 8.98
N ALA A 32 8.86 -23.20 8.08
CA ALA A 32 10.26 -23.51 7.84
C ALA A 32 11.13 -22.24 7.74
N SER A 33 10.62 -21.11 8.21
CA SER A 33 11.29 -19.81 8.22
C SER A 33 12.62 -19.84 8.99
N ASN A 34 13.56 -18.96 8.65
CA ASN A 34 14.86 -18.85 9.32
C ASN A 34 15.66 -20.17 9.28
N ASN A 35 15.96 -20.66 8.08
CA ASN A 35 16.79 -21.83 7.80
C ASN A 35 17.79 -21.53 6.67
N GLN A 36 18.40 -22.58 6.12
CA GLN A 36 19.28 -22.53 4.94
C GLN A 36 18.68 -23.33 3.77
N PHE A 37 17.35 -23.40 3.66
CA PHE A 37 16.70 -24.00 2.50
C PHE A 37 17.03 -23.20 1.24
N TYR A 38 17.33 -23.89 0.16
CA TYR A 38 17.77 -23.30 -1.11
C TYR A 38 17.07 -23.94 -2.30
N GLY A 39 17.40 -23.48 -3.51
CA GLY A 39 16.80 -23.99 -4.73
C GLY A 39 15.48 -23.30 -5.05
N SER A 40 14.68 -23.91 -5.91
CA SER A 40 13.36 -23.40 -6.29
C SER A 40 12.25 -24.24 -5.67
N LEU A 41 11.08 -23.63 -5.45
CA LEU A 41 9.89 -24.40 -5.11
C LEU A 41 9.37 -25.15 -6.36
N PRO A 42 8.72 -26.33 -6.19
CA PRO A 42 8.03 -27.00 -7.28
C PRO A 42 7.00 -26.06 -7.93
N ALA A 43 6.83 -26.11 -9.25
CA ALA A 43 5.97 -25.15 -9.96
C ALA A 43 4.51 -25.14 -9.48
N SER A 44 4.04 -26.22 -8.87
CA SER A 44 2.74 -26.33 -8.21
C SER A 44 2.91 -27.03 -6.86
N LEU A 45 2.10 -26.62 -5.88
CA LEU A 45 1.98 -27.25 -4.56
C LEU A 45 0.62 -27.93 -4.37
N ASP A 46 0.04 -28.44 -5.45
CA ASP A 46 -1.27 -29.12 -5.44
C ASP A 46 -1.27 -30.42 -4.62
N ASN A 47 -0.10 -30.96 -4.30
CA ASN A 47 0.05 -32.09 -3.38
C ASN A 47 -0.28 -31.74 -1.91
N LEU A 48 -0.49 -30.46 -1.57
CA LEU A 48 -0.80 -29.97 -0.23
C LEU A 48 -2.20 -29.32 -0.11
N PRO A 49 -3.31 -29.96 -0.54
CA PRO A 49 -4.64 -29.33 -0.72
C PRO A 49 -5.36 -28.96 0.59
N LYS A 50 -4.67 -29.01 1.72
CA LYS A 50 -5.19 -28.67 3.06
C LYS A 50 -4.37 -27.57 3.73
N LEU A 51 -3.38 -27.02 3.02
CA LEU A 51 -2.48 -26.00 3.52
C LEU A 51 -3.26 -24.73 3.86
N ARG A 52 -2.98 -24.22 5.05
CA ARG A 52 -3.55 -22.99 5.62
C ARG A 52 -2.47 -21.96 5.89
N GLN A 53 -1.28 -22.43 6.26
CA GLN A 53 -0.15 -21.57 6.58
C GLN A 53 1.09 -22.17 5.94
N PHE A 54 1.75 -21.36 5.13
CA PHE A 54 3.00 -21.71 4.47
C PHE A 54 4.00 -20.59 4.70
N GLU A 55 4.98 -20.87 5.55
CA GLU A 55 6.04 -19.93 5.87
C GLU A 55 7.41 -20.52 5.53
N MET A 56 8.13 -19.86 4.63
CA MET A 56 9.52 -20.16 4.30
C MET A 56 10.37 -18.89 4.24
N ALA A 57 10.03 -17.87 5.01
CA ALA A 57 10.74 -16.61 5.06
C ALA A 57 12.20 -16.77 5.52
N SER A 58 13.08 -15.84 5.18
CA SER A 58 14.46 -15.83 5.69
C SER A 58 15.28 -17.08 5.35
N ASN A 59 15.08 -17.64 4.15
CA ASN A 59 15.83 -18.74 3.54
C ASN A 59 16.66 -18.23 2.34
N ALA A 60 17.13 -19.11 1.45
CA ALA A 60 17.82 -18.76 0.20
C ALA A 60 17.07 -19.33 -1.02
N LEU A 61 15.75 -19.18 -1.03
CA LEU A 61 14.88 -19.68 -2.11
C LEU A 61 14.97 -18.78 -3.34
N SER A 62 14.76 -19.39 -4.50
CA SER A 62 14.90 -18.76 -5.82
C SER A 62 13.83 -19.25 -6.80
N GLY A 63 13.85 -18.71 -8.02
CA GLY A 63 12.94 -19.12 -9.09
C GLY A 63 11.65 -18.31 -9.11
N ILE A 64 10.54 -18.92 -9.50
CA ILE A 64 9.21 -18.29 -9.56
C ILE A 64 8.37 -18.72 -8.36
N LEU A 65 7.39 -17.90 -7.97
CA LEU A 65 6.39 -18.31 -6.99
C LEU A 65 5.59 -19.51 -7.53
N PRO A 66 5.36 -20.55 -6.71
CA PRO A 66 4.59 -21.72 -7.13
C PRO A 66 3.11 -21.39 -7.23
N ASP A 67 2.38 -22.16 -8.04
CA ASP A 67 0.92 -22.11 -8.05
C ASP A 67 0.36 -22.88 -6.84
N PHE A 68 -0.64 -22.28 -6.18
CA PHE A 68 -1.35 -22.88 -5.04
C PHE A 68 -2.83 -23.13 -5.37
N THR A 69 -3.16 -23.35 -6.64
CA THR A 69 -4.55 -23.52 -7.13
C THR A 69 -5.40 -24.42 -6.23
N GLU A 70 -4.92 -25.62 -5.87
CA GLU A 70 -5.66 -26.56 -5.01
C GLU A 70 -5.70 -26.16 -3.51
N SER A 71 -4.85 -25.23 -3.08
CA SER A 71 -4.75 -24.77 -1.69
C SER A 71 -5.39 -23.41 -1.43
N PHE A 72 -5.68 -22.58 -2.44
CA PHE A 72 -6.21 -21.22 -2.24
C PHE A 72 -7.57 -21.18 -1.52
N ALA A 73 -8.35 -22.27 -1.58
CA ALA A 73 -9.59 -22.38 -0.80
C ALA A 73 -9.33 -22.49 0.71
N THR A 74 -8.11 -22.83 1.13
CA THR A 74 -7.75 -23.01 2.54
C THR A 74 -6.58 -22.16 3.01
N LEU A 75 -5.76 -21.62 2.09
CA LEU A 75 -4.54 -20.88 2.40
C LEU A 75 -4.85 -19.50 2.99
N GLN A 76 -4.54 -19.36 4.27
CA GLN A 76 -4.75 -18.15 5.08
C GLN A 76 -3.47 -17.32 5.16
N GLU A 77 -2.31 -17.95 5.13
CA GLU A 77 -1.02 -17.27 5.27
C GLU A 77 0.00 -17.84 4.30
N LEU A 78 0.58 -16.93 3.52
CA LEU A 78 1.71 -17.16 2.63
C LEU A 78 2.80 -16.15 2.96
N ASP A 79 3.86 -16.63 3.61
CA ASP A 79 5.06 -15.84 3.88
C ASP A 79 6.29 -16.51 3.26
N VAL A 80 6.82 -15.90 2.21
CA VAL A 80 8.09 -16.30 1.59
C VAL A 80 9.04 -15.10 1.47
N SER A 81 8.91 -14.16 2.41
CA SER A 81 9.68 -12.92 2.43
C SER A 81 11.16 -13.10 2.79
N ASN A 82 11.95 -12.07 2.55
CA ASN A 82 13.34 -11.95 3.02
C ASN A 82 14.24 -13.11 2.56
N GLN A 83 14.25 -13.40 1.26
CA GLN A 83 15.16 -14.42 0.73
C GLN A 83 16.59 -13.86 0.66
N LYS A 84 17.51 -14.53 1.35
CA LYS A 84 18.91 -14.13 1.55
C LYS A 84 19.75 -14.35 0.31
N ASN A 85 21.00 -13.90 0.37
CA ASN A 85 22.04 -14.14 -0.63
C ASN A 85 21.69 -13.67 -2.05
N ASP A 86 20.84 -12.64 -2.18
CA ASP A 86 20.57 -12.03 -3.47
C ASP A 86 20.11 -13.09 -4.51
N VAL A 87 19.24 -14.03 -4.12
CA VAL A 87 18.58 -14.94 -5.07
C VAL A 87 17.12 -14.54 -5.28
N GLY A 88 16.26 -14.77 -4.28
CA GLY A 88 14.87 -14.34 -4.22
C GLY A 88 13.94 -14.90 -5.30
N PHE A 89 12.64 -14.77 -5.04
CA PHE A 89 11.63 -15.07 -6.04
C PHE A 89 11.58 -13.98 -7.12
N THR A 90 11.43 -14.40 -8.38
CA THR A 90 11.42 -13.57 -9.59
C THR A 90 10.14 -13.81 -10.38
N GLY A 91 9.95 -13.02 -11.45
CA GLY A 91 8.76 -13.13 -12.30
C GLY A 91 7.53 -12.47 -11.67
N PRO A 92 6.37 -12.54 -12.32
CA PRO A 92 5.14 -11.95 -11.82
C PRO A 92 4.51 -12.79 -10.70
N ILE A 93 3.76 -12.12 -9.83
CA ILE A 93 2.84 -12.80 -8.90
C ILE A 93 1.67 -13.34 -9.74
N SER A 94 1.43 -14.66 -9.66
CA SER A 94 0.37 -15.33 -10.40
C SER A 94 -1.01 -14.74 -10.07
N ASP A 95 -1.87 -14.61 -11.09
CA ASP A 95 -3.23 -14.09 -10.93
C ASP A 95 -4.08 -14.90 -9.95
N ASN A 96 -3.75 -16.18 -9.73
CA ASN A 96 -4.49 -17.03 -8.81
C ASN A 96 -4.33 -16.58 -7.35
N VAL A 97 -3.18 -16.01 -6.98
CA VAL A 97 -2.97 -15.45 -5.64
C VAL A 97 -3.99 -14.36 -5.36
N TRP A 98 -4.23 -13.46 -6.34
CA TRP A 98 -5.21 -12.38 -6.24
C TRP A 98 -6.67 -12.84 -6.26
N ARG A 99 -6.93 -14.13 -6.47
CA ARG A 99 -8.29 -14.70 -6.42
C ARG A 99 -8.56 -15.48 -5.13
N SER A 100 -7.61 -15.52 -4.19
CA SER A 100 -7.81 -16.22 -2.92
C SER A 100 -8.89 -15.54 -2.09
N LEU A 101 -9.87 -16.33 -1.65
CA LEU A 101 -10.96 -15.86 -0.78
C LEU A 101 -10.65 -16.10 0.71
N SER A 102 -9.53 -16.74 1.03
CA SER A 102 -9.19 -17.15 2.40
C SER A 102 -7.90 -16.52 2.94
N LEU A 103 -7.12 -15.85 2.09
CA LEU A 103 -5.83 -15.28 2.44
C LEU A 103 -5.98 -14.06 3.37
N GLN A 104 -5.32 -14.13 4.51
CA GLN A 104 -5.26 -13.12 5.56
C GLN A 104 -3.89 -12.43 5.58
N ILE A 105 -2.81 -13.18 5.32
CA ILE A 105 -1.45 -12.67 5.28
C ILE A 105 -0.81 -13.07 3.96
N LEU A 106 -0.40 -12.06 3.19
CA LEU A 106 0.45 -12.21 2.02
C LEU A 106 1.71 -11.38 2.22
N ASN A 107 2.80 -12.04 2.58
CA ASN A 107 4.11 -11.41 2.78
C ASN A 107 5.11 -11.97 1.77
N LEU A 108 5.40 -11.15 0.76
CA LEU A 108 6.34 -11.44 -0.32
C LEU A 108 7.48 -10.42 -0.35
N ALA A 109 7.67 -9.65 0.72
CA ALA A 109 8.67 -8.60 0.80
C ALA A 109 10.10 -9.15 0.61
N ASP A 110 11.01 -8.28 0.19
CA ASP A 110 12.44 -8.60 0.05
C ASP A 110 12.69 -9.80 -0.89
N ASN A 111 12.18 -9.62 -2.12
CA ASN A 111 12.32 -10.54 -3.24
C ASN A 111 12.65 -9.74 -4.51
N ARG A 112 12.49 -10.35 -5.68
CA ARG A 112 12.74 -9.74 -7.00
C ARG A 112 11.54 -9.89 -7.92
N LEU A 113 10.36 -9.87 -7.32
CA LEU A 113 9.10 -10.01 -8.03
C LEU A 113 8.92 -8.82 -8.97
N THR A 114 8.39 -9.10 -10.15
CA THR A 114 8.15 -8.14 -11.22
C THR A 114 6.67 -8.10 -11.55
N GLY A 115 6.28 -7.30 -12.55
CA GLY A 115 4.88 -7.17 -12.95
C GLY A 115 4.19 -6.02 -12.22
N THR A 116 2.88 -6.09 -12.11
CA THR A 116 2.02 -5.02 -11.59
C THR A 116 1.17 -5.54 -10.44
N VAL A 117 0.65 -4.67 -9.58
CA VAL A 117 -0.47 -5.00 -8.69
C VAL A 117 -1.77 -4.91 -9.52
N PRO A 118 -2.48 -6.01 -9.82
CA PRO A 118 -3.66 -5.97 -10.68
C PRO A 118 -4.91 -5.57 -9.88
N SER A 119 -5.96 -5.12 -10.58
CA SER A 119 -7.27 -4.81 -9.97
C SER A 119 -7.89 -5.99 -9.22
N LEU A 120 -7.52 -7.23 -9.57
CA LEU A 120 -7.92 -8.44 -8.86
C LEU A 120 -7.56 -8.42 -7.37
N VAL A 121 -6.61 -7.59 -6.93
CA VAL A 121 -6.25 -7.43 -5.52
C VAL A 121 -7.46 -7.14 -4.63
N GLY A 122 -8.48 -6.42 -5.15
CA GLY A 122 -9.71 -6.13 -4.42
C GLY A 122 -10.57 -7.35 -4.07
N ASN A 123 -10.27 -8.54 -4.62
CA ASN A 123 -10.95 -9.79 -4.27
C ASN A 123 -10.51 -10.38 -2.93
N LEU A 124 -9.37 -9.94 -2.38
CA LEU A 124 -8.80 -10.47 -1.13
C LEU A 124 -9.54 -9.92 0.10
N ALA A 125 -10.85 -10.17 0.19
CA ALA A 125 -11.77 -9.50 1.11
C ALA A 125 -11.50 -9.75 2.61
N VAL A 126 -10.70 -10.76 2.93
CA VAL A 126 -10.32 -11.11 4.32
C VAL A 126 -8.85 -10.84 4.62
N LEU A 127 -8.15 -10.13 3.72
CA LEU A 127 -6.73 -9.82 3.87
C LEU A 127 -6.52 -8.79 4.98
N GLU A 128 -5.57 -9.09 5.86
CA GLU A 128 -5.13 -8.23 6.96
C GLU A 128 -3.74 -7.63 6.69
N VAL A 129 -2.87 -8.37 6.00
CA VAL A 129 -1.52 -7.92 5.67
C VAL A 129 -1.22 -8.21 4.21
N LEU A 130 -0.90 -7.15 3.47
CA LEU A 130 -0.27 -7.22 2.16
C LEU A 130 1.09 -6.55 2.27
N ASP A 131 2.18 -7.31 2.18
CA ASP A 131 3.53 -6.74 2.11
C ASP A 131 4.28 -7.25 0.87
N LEU A 132 4.51 -6.33 -0.06
CA LEU A 132 5.24 -6.53 -1.30
C LEU A 132 6.47 -5.59 -1.37
N SER A 133 6.89 -5.04 -0.23
CA SER A 133 8.01 -4.09 -0.16
C SER A 133 9.32 -4.70 -0.67
N ASN A 134 10.26 -3.87 -1.13
CA ASN A 134 11.58 -4.32 -1.60
C ASN A 134 11.47 -5.38 -2.71
N ASN A 135 10.77 -5.02 -3.79
CA ASN A 135 10.64 -5.83 -5.01
C ASN A 135 10.90 -4.94 -6.24
N VAL A 136 10.59 -5.44 -7.44
CA VAL A 136 10.76 -4.71 -8.71
C VAL A 136 9.40 -4.54 -9.40
N LEU A 137 8.33 -4.38 -8.61
CA LEU A 137 6.98 -4.15 -9.13
C LEU A 137 6.91 -2.78 -9.81
N LYS A 138 6.11 -2.69 -10.87
CA LYS A 138 5.97 -1.49 -11.70
C LYS A 138 4.50 -1.23 -12.03
N GLY A 139 4.24 -0.15 -12.77
CA GLY A 139 2.90 0.25 -13.19
C GLY A 139 2.17 1.07 -12.13
N SER A 140 0.90 1.37 -12.38
CA SER A 140 0.06 2.15 -11.47
C SER A 140 -0.63 1.27 -10.43
N LEU A 141 -0.91 1.86 -9.27
CA LEU A 141 -1.75 1.22 -8.26
C LEU A 141 -3.22 1.21 -8.71
N PRO A 142 -3.93 0.08 -8.59
CA PRO A 142 -5.35 0.00 -8.90
C PRO A 142 -6.19 0.61 -7.76
N SER A 143 -7.30 1.28 -8.10
CA SER A 143 -8.24 1.83 -7.10
C SER A 143 -8.87 0.74 -6.22
N GLU A 144 -8.92 -0.50 -6.72
CA GLU A 144 -9.46 -1.68 -6.05
C GLU A 144 -8.70 -2.04 -4.76
N LEU A 145 -7.51 -1.48 -4.53
CA LEU A 145 -6.85 -1.56 -3.23
C LEU A 145 -7.74 -1.06 -2.10
N GLY A 146 -8.57 -0.02 -2.32
CA GLY A 146 -9.49 0.50 -1.32
C GLY A 146 -10.54 -0.52 -0.84
N LEU A 147 -10.85 -1.54 -1.64
CA LEU A 147 -11.80 -2.60 -1.27
C LEU A 147 -11.30 -3.48 -0.12
N LEU A 148 -9.98 -3.50 0.14
CA LEU A 148 -9.39 -4.21 1.28
C LEU A 148 -9.71 -3.56 2.64
N GLY A 149 -10.23 -2.33 2.63
CA GLY A 149 -10.69 -1.64 3.84
C GLY A 149 -12.02 -2.16 4.37
N GLY A 150 -12.73 -2.98 3.59
CA GLY A 150 -13.98 -3.64 3.98
C GLY A 150 -13.74 -4.80 4.95
N GLY A 151 -14.17 -6.01 4.55
CA GLY A 151 -14.26 -7.25 5.34
C GLY A 151 -13.43 -7.33 6.63
N ALA A 152 -12.22 -7.91 6.56
CA ALA A 152 -11.35 -8.06 7.73
C ALA A 152 -10.64 -6.76 8.16
N SER A 153 -10.80 -5.68 7.38
CA SER A 153 -10.03 -4.44 7.40
C SER A 153 -8.51 -4.65 7.36
N LEU A 154 -7.91 -4.28 6.23
CA LEU A 154 -6.45 -4.33 6.07
C LEU A 154 -5.74 -3.55 7.19
N LYS A 155 -4.72 -4.15 7.78
CA LYS A 155 -3.89 -3.55 8.83
C LYS A 155 -2.59 -2.97 8.28
N ARG A 156 -2.06 -3.56 7.20
CA ARG A 156 -0.81 -3.13 6.57
C ARG A 156 -0.87 -3.29 5.07
N LEU A 157 -0.55 -2.21 4.36
CA LEU A 157 -0.25 -2.18 2.94
C LEU A 157 1.21 -1.76 2.76
N GLY A 158 2.11 -2.72 2.58
CA GLY A 158 3.52 -2.51 2.32
C GLY A 158 3.85 -2.59 0.84
N LEU A 159 4.28 -1.49 0.24
CA LEU A 159 4.72 -1.39 -1.16
C LEU A 159 6.02 -0.59 -1.30
N THR A 160 6.69 -0.29 -0.20
CA THR A 160 7.92 0.51 -0.15
C THR A 160 9.00 -0.07 -1.06
N ASN A 161 9.83 0.79 -1.65
CA ASN A 161 10.99 0.39 -2.45
C ASN A 161 10.63 -0.56 -3.60
N ASN A 162 9.86 -0.03 -4.55
CA ASN A 162 9.50 -0.66 -5.81
C ASN A 162 9.69 0.34 -6.96
N ALA A 163 9.25 0.00 -8.17
CA ALA A 163 9.25 0.88 -9.33
C ALA A 163 7.82 1.30 -9.73
N LEU A 164 6.91 1.43 -8.75
CA LEU A 164 5.52 1.84 -9.00
C LEU A 164 5.46 3.29 -9.48
N THR A 165 4.51 3.58 -10.37
CA THR A 165 4.37 4.85 -11.09
C THR A 165 2.90 5.30 -11.09
N GLY A 166 2.60 6.43 -11.72
CA GLY A 166 1.23 6.94 -11.79
C GLY A 166 0.79 7.65 -10.52
N VAL A 167 -0.51 7.84 -10.38
CA VAL A 167 -1.12 8.49 -9.20
C VAL A 167 -1.41 7.48 -8.10
N ILE A 168 -1.35 7.94 -6.85
CA ILE A 168 -1.84 7.18 -5.68
C ILE A 168 -3.37 7.31 -5.67
N PRO A 169 -4.16 6.22 -5.76
CA PRO A 169 -5.61 6.30 -5.75
C PRO A 169 -6.17 6.78 -4.39
N TYR A 170 -7.04 7.79 -4.38
CA TYR A 170 -7.72 8.28 -3.17
C TYR A 170 -8.52 7.20 -2.43
N GLN A 171 -8.94 6.14 -3.15
CA GLN A 171 -9.59 4.96 -2.56
C GLN A 171 -8.71 4.24 -1.53
N ILE A 172 -7.39 4.42 -1.56
CA ILE A 172 -6.51 3.89 -0.50
C ILE A 172 -6.87 4.47 0.88
N GLY A 173 -7.50 5.65 0.95
CA GLY A 173 -8.04 6.18 2.21
C GLY A 173 -9.18 5.33 2.79
N GLN A 174 -9.84 4.48 1.99
CA GLN A 174 -10.83 3.52 2.48
C GLN A 174 -10.21 2.43 3.38
N LEU A 175 -8.89 2.29 3.40
CA LEU A 175 -8.15 1.35 4.27
C LEU A 175 -8.11 1.84 5.72
N GLN A 176 -9.28 1.98 6.33
CA GLN A 176 -9.42 2.62 7.63
C GLN A 176 -8.59 1.91 8.71
N GLY A 177 -7.70 2.66 9.36
CA GLY A 177 -6.82 2.11 10.39
C GLY A 177 -5.63 1.27 9.88
N ALA A 178 -5.41 1.20 8.56
CA ALA A 178 -4.23 0.55 7.98
C ALA A 178 -2.98 1.44 8.08
N SER A 179 -1.80 0.83 8.20
CA SER A 179 -0.53 1.49 7.89
C SER A 179 -0.23 1.33 6.40
N VAL A 180 -0.17 2.45 5.68
CA VAL A 180 0.06 2.53 4.24
C VAL A 180 1.49 2.99 3.98
N LEU A 181 2.31 2.09 3.43
CA LEU A 181 3.74 2.28 3.22
C LEU A 181 4.07 2.26 1.72
N LEU A 182 4.30 3.42 1.12
CA LEU A 182 4.48 3.67 -0.31
C LEU A 182 5.81 4.35 -0.66
N LYS A 183 6.66 4.70 0.32
CA LYS A 183 7.96 5.35 0.10
C LYS A 183 8.86 4.64 -0.92
N ASP A 184 9.83 5.38 -1.46
CA ASP A 184 10.84 4.86 -2.39
C ASP A 184 10.23 4.22 -3.66
N ASN A 185 9.18 4.84 -4.18
CA ASN A 185 8.59 4.54 -5.48
C ASN A 185 8.75 5.72 -6.45
N ARG A 186 8.12 5.65 -7.63
CA ARG A 186 8.20 6.66 -8.69
C ARG A 186 6.82 7.26 -9.00
N PHE A 187 6.00 7.48 -7.96
CA PHE A 187 4.67 8.07 -8.12
C PHE A 187 4.78 9.46 -8.76
N GLN A 188 4.18 9.60 -9.93
CA GLN A 188 4.19 10.78 -10.80
C GLN A 188 2.96 10.70 -11.71
N ASN A 189 2.31 11.82 -11.98
CA ASN A 189 1.28 11.96 -13.00
C ASN A 189 1.89 12.48 -14.29
N GLN A 190 1.31 12.05 -15.41
CA GLN A 190 1.76 12.40 -16.74
C GLN A 190 1.48 13.88 -17.02
N ASN A 191 2.46 14.73 -16.67
CA ASN A 191 2.65 16.14 -17.05
C ASN A 191 2.19 17.23 -16.07
N THR A 192 1.92 16.93 -14.79
CA THR A 192 1.82 17.93 -13.72
C THR A 192 2.39 17.40 -12.40
N SER A 193 3.02 18.29 -11.60
CA SER A 193 3.46 18.04 -10.23
C SER A 193 2.30 17.44 -9.44
N THR A 194 2.37 16.15 -9.14
CA THR A 194 1.22 15.46 -8.56
C THR A 194 1.36 15.34 -7.08
N ILE A 195 0.38 15.90 -6.40
CA ILE A 195 0.13 15.70 -5.00
C ILE A 195 -0.52 14.33 -4.77
N ALA A 196 -0.25 13.72 -3.63
CA ALA A 196 -1.01 12.59 -3.14
C ALA A 196 -2.45 13.02 -2.79
N PRO A 197 -3.41 12.07 -2.73
CA PRO A 197 -4.76 12.33 -2.26
C PRO A 197 -4.78 13.12 -0.94
N LEU A 198 -5.65 14.12 -0.85
CA LEU A 198 -5.73 15.00 0.31
C LEU A 198 -6.12 14.22 1.57
N ASN A 199 -7.05 13.26 1.42
CA ASN A 199 -7.49 12.41 2.53
C ASN A 199 -6.34 11.62 3.17
N LEU A 200 -5.36 11.20 2.37
CA LEU A 200 -4.16 10.50 2.83
C LEU A 200 -3.13 11.45 3.45
N CYS A 201 -2.87 12.60 2.83
CA CYS A 201 -1.91 13.60 3.34
C CYS A 201 -2.29 14.17 4.71
N LEU A 202 -3.58 14.13 5.05
CA LEU A 202 -4.09 14.59 6.33
C LEU A 202 -4.26 13.46 7.36
N GLU A 203 -3.89 12.23 7.00
CA GLU A 203 -4.01 11.02 7.82
C GLU A 203 -5.40 10.86 8.47
N ARG A 204 -6.46 11.30 7.77
CA ARG A 204 -7.82 11.33 8.35
C ARG A 204 -8.44 9.94 8.45
N GLU A 205 -8.05 9.05 7.54
CA GLU A 205 -8.73 7.78 7.34
C GLU A 205 -7.83 6.58 7.68
N VAL A 206 -6.53 6.69 7.41
CA VAL A 206 -5.54 5.63 7.65
C VAL A 206 -4.81 5.84 8.98
N LYS A 207 -4.21 4.78 9.54
CA LYS A 207 -3.45 4.87 10.79
C LYS A 207 -2.08 5.52 10.60
N GLU A 208 -1.49 5.31 9.43
CA GLU A 208 -0.17 5.83 9.07
C GLU A 208 -0.12 5.93 7.55
N PHE A 209 0.38 7.06 7.05
CA PHE A 209 0.73 7.22 5.64
C PHE A 209 2.17 7.69 5.54
N ASP A 210 3.08 6.80 5.12
CA ASP A 210 4.51 7.10 5.19
C ASP A 210 4.96 8.27 4.29
N LEU A 211 4.15 8.66 3.30
CA LEU A 211 4.39 9.83 2.44
C LEU A 211 3.74 11.13 2.94
N ALA A 212 3.09 11.14 4.11
CA ALA A 212 2.42 12.35 4.64
C ALA A 212 3.38 13.54 4.84
N ASP A 213 4.65 13.26 5.18
CA ASP A 213 5.70 14.27 5.37
C ASP A 213 6.46 14.63 4.07
N ASP A 214 6.17 13.97 2.95
CA ASP A 214 6.78 14.32 1.67
C ASP A 214 6.20 15.66 1.19
N THR A 215 6.95 16.75 1.31
CA THR A 215 6.45 18.10 0.99
C THR A 215 6.10 18.30 -0.48
N THR A 216 6.55 17.39 -1.37
CA THR A 216 6.23 17.45 -2.79
C THR A 216 4.88 16.77 -3.08
N LEU A 217 4.60 15.65 -2.41
CA LEU A 217 3.34 14.92 -2.55
C LEU A 217 2.24 15.45 -1.62
N CYS A 218 2.61 15.89 -0.42
CA CYS A 218 1.73 16.43 0.60
C CYS A 218 2.19 17.85 1.03
N PRO A 219 1.98 18.88 0.17
CA PRO A 219 2.42 20.24 0.48
C PRO A 219 1.79 20.79 1.78
N PRO A 220 2.60 21.32 2.72
CA PRO A 220 2.08 21.85 3.99
C PRO A 220 1.04 22.97 3.83
N GLU A 221 1.15 23.78 2.79
CA GLU A 221 0.21 24.86 2.51
C GLU A 221 -1.19 24.34 2.11
N ARG A 222 -1.24 23.23 1.36
CA ARG A 222 -2.50 22.55 1.05
C ARG A 222 -3.18 22.05 2.32
N ASN A 223 -2.40 21.51 3.25
CA ASN A 223 -2.91 21.03 4.53
C ASN A 223 -3.42 22.20 5.40
N ALA A 224 -2.70 23.32 5.42
CA ALA A 224 -3.13 24.55 6.11
C ALA A 224 -4.46 25.09 5.55
N LEU A 225 -4.60 25.13 4.23
CA LEU A 225 -5.85 25.52 3.58
C LEU A 225 -6.98 24.53 3.92
N SER A 226 -6.76 23.21 3.82
CA SER A 226 -7.78 22.22 4.21
C SER A 226 -8.24 22.40 5.67
N ASN A 227 -7.32 22.67 6.59
CA ASN A 227 -7.65 22.96 7.98
C ASN A 227 -8.41 24.28 8.14
N LEU A 228 -8.08 25.31 7.36
CA LEU A 228 -8.87 26.55 7.30
C LEU A 228 -10.30 26.24 6.87
N TYR A 229 -10.49 25.49 5.77
CA TYR A 229 -11.80 25.09 5.28
C TYR A 229 -12.63 24.43 6.38
N ASP A 230 -12.11 23.40 7.05
CA ASP A 230 -12.87 22.71 8.09
C ASP A 230 -13.18 23.60 9.29
N SER A 231 -12.18 24.36 9.75
CA SER A 231 -12.31 25.23 10.94
C SER A 231 -13.29 26.38 10.71
N ALA A 232 -13.35 26.90 9.48
CA ALA A 232 -14.21 28.01 9.08
C ALA A 232 -15.53 27.54 8.44
N LYS A 233 -15.88 26.26 8.64
CA LYS A 233 -17.10 25.60 8.14
C LYS A 233 -17.28 25.74 6.63
N GLY A 234 -16.27 25.35 5.87
CA GLY A 234 -16.21 25.43 4.42
C GLY A 234 -17.37 24.81 3.67
N ALA A 235 -17.97 23.75 4.23
CA ALA A 235 -19.17 23.12 3.68
C ALA A 235 -20.41 24.03 3.66
N GLU A 236 -20.42 25.10 4.47
CA GLU A 236 -21.49 26.10 4.55
C GLU A 236 -21.19 27.37 3.70
N TRP A 237 -20.04 27.44 3.04
CA TRP A 237 -19.65 28.62 2.26
C TRP A 237 -20.52 28.82 1.02
N THR A 238 -20.66 30.07 0.61
CA THR A 238 -21.41 30.44 -0.61
C THR A 238 -20.76 29.86 -1.86
N ASN A 239 -19.43 29.78 -1.88
CA ASN A 239 -18.65 29.21 -2.95
C ASN A 239 -17.39 28.52 -2.40
N GLY A 240 -17.41 27.19 -2.35
CA GLY A 240 -16.29 26.34 -1.96
C GLY A 240 -15.69 25.55 -3.13
N SER A 241 -15.79 26.05 -4.37
CA SER A 241 -15.33 25.30 -5.55
C SER A 241 -13.88 24.84 -5.42
N LEU A 242 -13.67 23.54 -5.72
CA LEU A 242 -12.40 22.81 -5.69
C LEU A 242 -11.75 22.62 -4.31
N TRP A 243 -12.27 23.25 -3.26
CA TRP A 243 -11.79 22.98 -1.91
C TRP A 243 -12.01 21.52 -1.54
N LEU A 244 -11.00 20.91 -0.93
CA LEU A 244 -10.93 19.49 -0.60
C LEU A 244 -10.91 18.52 -1.79
N ASP A 245 -10.72 18.99 -3.03
CA ASP A 245 -10.50 18.08 -4.16
C ASP A 245 -9.21 17.26 -3.93
N GLU A 246 -9.31 15.96 -4.19
CA GLU A 246 -8.26 14.98 -3.88
C GLU A 246 -6.98 15.18 -4.69
N TYR A 247 -7.07 15.76 -5.89
CA TYR A 247 -5.92 15.90 -6.78
C TYR A 247 -5.73 17.30 -7.36
N ALA A 248 -6.73 18.18 -7.25
CA ALA A 248 -6.60 19.54 -7.77
C ALA A 248 -5.51 20.30 -7.04
N SER A 249 -4.76 21.11 -7.79
CA SER A 249 -3.84 22.07 -7.18
C SER A 249 -4.62 22.99 -6.25
N TYR A 250 -4.09 23.23 -5.05
CA TYR A 250 -4.67 24.18 -4.11
C TYR A 250 -4.59 25.62 -4.62
N CYS A 251 -3.74 25.89 -5.62
CA CYS A 251 -3.70 27.18 -6.31
C CYS A 251 -4.92 27.42 -7.20
N ASP A 252 -5.64 26.37 -7.59
CA ASP A 252 -6.89 26.48 -8.35
C ASP A 252 -8.11 26.64 -7.42
N TRP A 253 -7.94 26.47 -6.11
CA TRP A 253 -9.04 26.57 -5.16
C TRP A 253 -9.62 27.97 -5.12
N LYS A 254 -10.95 28.06 -4.97
CA LYS A 254 -11.63 29.36 -5.01
C LYS A 254 -11.07 30.29 -3.94
N GLY A 255 -10.52 31.42 -4.38
CA GLY A 255 -9.99 32.46 -3.50
C GLY A 255 -8.51 32.30 -3.16
N VAL A 256 -7.85 31.23 -3.62
CA VAL A 256 -6.40 31.04 -3.43
C VAL A 256 -5.66 31.62 -4.63
N THR A 257 -4.53 32.27 -4.40
CA THR A 257 -3.61 32.72 -5.43
C THR A 257 -2.20 32.32 -5.02
N CYS A 258 -1.49 31.67 -5.94
CA CYS A 258 -0.10 31.26 -5.76
C CYS A 258 0.86 32.12 -6.57
N GLU A 259 2.15 32.03 -6.26
CA GLU A 259 3.23 32.53 -7.09
C GLU A 259 3.30 31.77 -8.44
N ASP A 260 4.10 32.27 -9.38
CA ASP A 260 4.29 31.70 -10.73
C ASP A 260 4.74 30.22 -10.72
N ASP A 261 5.29 29.75 -9.60
CA ASP A 261 5.73 28.37 -9.42
C ASP A 261 4.61 27.38 -9.10
N MET A 262 3.39 27.88 -8.84
CA MET A 262 2.20 27.11 -8.45
C MET A 262 2.39 26.25 -7.18
N ASN A 263 3.34 26.61 -6.31
CA ASN A 263 3.63 25.90 -5.05
C ASN A 263 3.57 26.78 -3.80
N HIS A 264 3.50 28.11 -3.96
CA HIS A 264 3.50 29.03 -2.83
C HIS A 264 2.28 29.94 -2.85
N VAL A 265 1.41 29.81 -1.85
CA VAL A 265 0.22 30.64 -1.62
C VAL A 265 0.66 32.02 -1.17
N VAL A 266 0.36 33.02 -2.00
CA VAL A 266 0.67 34.43 -1.74
C VAL A 266 -0.56 35.22 -1.28
N LYS A 267 -1.76 34.79 -1.65
CA LYS A 267 -3.01 35.46 -1.27
C LYS A 267 -4.16 34.47 -1.07
N VAL A 268 -4.96 34.72 -0.03
CA VAL A 268 -6.25 34.05 0.19
C VAL A 268 -7.34 35.12 0.30
N ASN A 269 -8.30 35.13 -0.62
CA ASN A 269 -9.47 36.03 -0.62
C ASN A 269 -10.78 35.24 -0.63
N LEU A 270 -11.44 35.24 0.51
CA LEU A 270 -12.73 34.60 0.79
C LEU A 270 -13.79 35.62 1.21
N THR A 271 -13.60 36.89 0.83
CA THR A 271 -14.52 37.98 1.20
C THR A 271 -15.95 37.69 0.77
N ASN A 272 -16.90 38.02 1.64
CA ASN A 272 -18.33 37.80 1.42
C ASN A 272 -18.71 36.33 1.13
N ASN A 273 -17.89 35.35 1.54
CA ASN A 273 -18.15 33.93 1.27
C ASN A 273 -18.95 33.22 2.39
N GLY A 274 -19.35 33.96 3.43
CA GLY A 274 -20.17 33.42 4.53
C GLY A 274 -19.38 32.59 5.53
N LEU A 275 -18.08 32.90 5.73
CA LEU A 275 -17.24 32.21 6.71
C LEU A 275 -17.87 32.27 8.10
N SER A 276 -17.86 31.14 8.81
CA SER A 276 -18.29 31.04 10.20
C SER A 276 -17.30 30.16 10.97
N GLY A 277 -17.59 29.79 12.23
CA GLY A 277 -16.66 28.96 13.00
C GLY A 277 -15.44 29.74 13.50
N ARG A 278 -14.23 29.25 13.20
CA ARG A 278 -12.95 29.81 13.69
C ARG A 278 -11.86 29.77 12.61
N LEU A 279 -10.81 30.55 12.80
CA LEU A 279 -9.60 30.44 11.99
C LEU A 279 -8.65 29.41 12.60
N SER A 280 -8.17 28.49 11.77
CA SER A 280 -7.17 27.50 12.17
C SER A 280 -5.80 28.16 12.39
N GLU A 281 -5.10 27.78 13.47
CA GLU A 281 -3.72 28.23 13.72
C GLU A 281 -2.75 27.80 12.60
N SER A 282 -3.08 26.72 11.90
CA SER A 282 -2.31 26.24 10.74
C SER A 282 -2.23 27.24 9.59
N ILE A 283 -3.04 28.30 9.59
CA ILE A 283 -2.88 29.41 8.65
C ILE A 283 -1.49 30.05 8.72
N GLY A 284 -0.81 29.95 9.87
CA GLY A 284 0.59 30.35 10.03
C GLY A 284 1.60 29.53 9.21
N ASN A 285 1.21 28.36 8.69
CA ASN A 285 2.05 27.55 7.80
C ASN A 285 2.05 28.09 6.36
N LEU A 286 1.18 29.04 6.01
CA LEU A 286 1.19 29.75 4.73
C LEU A 286 2.29 30.84 4.75
N THR A 287 3.54 30.42 4.81
CA THR A 287 4.68 31.31 5.13
C THR A 287 4.99 32.36 4.07
N PHE A 288 4.52 32.18 2.83
CA PHE A 288 4.68 33.11 1.72
C PHE A 288 3.47 34.05 1.54
N MET A 289 2.42 33.90 2.35
CA MET A 289 1.20 34.67 2.22
C MET A 289 1.42 36.13 2.59
N THR A 290 1.04 37.03 1.70
CA THR A 290 1.16 38.49 1.85
C THR A 290 -0.18 39.16 2.09
N GLU A 291 -1.28 38.54 1.68
CA GLU A 291 -2.63 39.09 1.78
C GLU A 291 -3.63 38.01 2.20
N LEU A 292 -4.46 38.34 3.20
CA LEU A 292 -5.52 37.48 3.71
C LEU A 292 -6.80 38.32 3.89
N ASP A 293 -7.75 38.13 2.97
CA ASP A 293 -9.06 38.79 3.00
C ASP A 293 -10.16 37.75 3.30
N LEU A 294 -10.86 37.87 4.43
CA LEU A 294 -11.89 36.92 4.89
C LEU A 294 -13.28 37.57 4.99
#